data_AF-A0A356U9R2-F1
#
_entry.id   AF-A0A356U9R2-F1
#
_cell.length_a   1.000
_cell.length_b   1.000
_cell.length_c   1.000
_cell.angle_alpha   90.00
_cell.angle_beta   90.00
_cell.angle_gamma   90.00
#
_symmetry.space_group_name_H-M   'P 1'
#
loop_
_entity.id
_entity.type
_entity.pdbx_description
1 polymer ?
#
loop_
_entity_poly.entity_id
_entity_poly.type
_entity_poly.pdbx_seq_one_letter_code
_entity_poly.pdbx_strand_id
1 'polypeptide(L)'
;MAISFNHPFWLLLLPLLIYPLYLWYRSSQHLPRWRRNLIITLRISLLICLILAVAGIEFRFPLHKQSVVFVVDGSASCEKVREQAEDF
;
A
#
# COMPACT_ATOMS: atom_id res chain seq x y z
N MET A 1 11.46 -5.13 3.99
CA MET A 1 11.25 -4.12 2.93
C MET A 1 10.14 -3.20 3.40
N ALA A 2 10.37 -1.88 3.39
CA ALA A 2 9.55 -0.91 4.12
C ALA A 2 8.19 -0.57 3.47
N ILE A 3 8.05 -0.79 2.15
CA ILE A 3 6.85 -0.46 1.38
C ILE A 3 6.45 -1.71 0.59
N SER A 4 5.24 -2.20 0.82
CA SER A 4 4.60 -3.28 0.07
C SER A 4 3.27 -2.80 -0.49
N PHE A 5 2.92 -3.29 -1.68
CA PHE A 5 1.63 -3.05 -2.31
C PHE A 5 0.88 -4.36 -2.41
N ASN A 6 -0.36 -4.41 -1.91
CA ASN A 6 -1.15 -5.63 -1.90
C ASN A 6 -1.64 -6.00 -3.32
N HIS A 7 -1.91 -4.97 -4.15
CA HIS A 7 -2.34 -5.15 -5.55
C HIS A 7 -1.53 -4.26 -6.52
N PRO A 8 -0.31 -4.69 -6.92
CA PRO A 8 0.58 -3.88 -7.76
C PRO A 8 0.00 -3.58 -9.15
N PHE A 9 -0.92 -4.41 -9.66
CA PHE A 9 -1.56 -4.20 -10.97
C PHE A 9 -2.40 -2.92 -11.05
N TRP A 10 -2.90 -2.39 -9.93
CA TRP A 10 -3.63 -1.11 -9.92
C TRP A 10 -2.75 0.09 -10.29
N LEU A 11 -1.43 -0.03 -10.20
CA LEU A 11 -0.50 1.00 -10.67
C LEU A 11 -0.55 1.18 -12.21
N LEU A 12 -1.02 0.19 -12.96
CA LEU A 12 -1.22 0.30 -14.41
C LEU A 12 -2.33 1.31 -14.78
N LEU A 13 -3.16 1.74 -13.82
CA LEU A 13 -4.13 2.80 -14.07
C LEU A 13 -3.47 4.17 -14.21
N LEU A 14 -2.27 4.40 -13.67
CA LEU A 14 -1.54 5.66 -13.83
C LEU A 14 -1.34 6.05 -15.30
N PRO A 15 -0.75 5.21 -16.17
CA PRO A 15 -0.61 5.54 -17.59
C PRO A 15 -1.97 5.64 -18.30
N LEU A 16 -2.97 4.86 -17.90
CA LEU A 16 -4.31 4.94 -18.49
C LEU A 16 -4.96 6.31 -18.27
N LEU A 17 -4.70 6.95 -17.13
CA LEU A 17 -5.23 8.28 -16.81
C LEU A 17 -4.57 9.43 -17.60
N ILE A 18 -3.42 9.21 -18.23
CA ILE A 18 -2.73 10.24 -19.02
C ILE A 18 -3.57 10.64 -20.24
N TYR A 19 -4.23 9.68 -20.89
CA TYR A 19 -5.03 9.91 -22.09
C TYR A 19 -6.23 10.87 -21.87
N PRO A 20 -7.12 10.65 -20.86
CA PRO A 20 -8.20 11.58 -20.59
C PRO A 20 -7.71 12.94 -20.09
N LEU A 21 -6.60 12.99 -19.34
CA LEU A 21 -5.97 14.25 -18.94
C LEU A 21 -5.47 15.06 -20.15
N TYR A 22 -4.86 14.39 -21.12
CA TYR A 22 -4.38 15.00 -22.37
C TYR A 22 -5.55 15.53 -23.23
N LEU A 23 -6.61 14.73 -23.41
CA LEU A 23 -7.82 15.16 -24.11
C LEU A 23 -8.46 16.40 -23.46
N TRP A 24 -8.55 16.40 -22.13
CA TRP A 24 -9.08 17.55 -21.39
C TRP A 24 -8.19 18.78 -21.52
N TYR A 25 -6.87 18.62 -21.45
CA TYR A 25 -5.92 19.71 -21.63
C TYR A 25 -6.03 20.34 -23.02
N ARG A 26 -6.17 19.50 -24.07
CA ARG A 26 -6.36 19.95 -25.46
C ARG A 26 -7.70 20.67 -25.65
N SER A 27 -8.76 20.24 -24.99
CA SER A 27 -10.08 20.90 -25.03
C SER A 27 -10.11 22.21 -24.23
N SER A 28 -9.34 22.31 -23.16
CA SER A 28 -9.31 23.47 -22.25
C SER A 28 -8.39 24.61 -22.71
N GLN A 29 -8.14 24.74 -24.02
CA GLN A 29 -7.30 25.82 -24.59
C GLN A 29 -7.91 27.22 -24.38
N HIS A 30 -9.22 27.30 -24.15
CA HIS A 30 -9.95 28.53 -23.89
C HIS A 30 -9.66 29.14 -22.50
N LEU A 31 -9.04 28.39 -21.58
CA LEU A 31 -8.73 28.86 -20.23
C LEU A 31 -7.31 29.44 -20.11
N PRO A 32 -7.10 30.43 -19.22
CA PRO A 32 -5.77 30.91 -18.86
C PRO A 32 -4.87 29.76 -18.38
N ARG A 33 -3.61 29.75 -18.81
CA ARG A 33 -2.64 28.67 -18.54
C ARG A 33 -2.51 28.33 -17.04
N TRP A 34 -2.53 29.34 -16.16
CA TRP A 34 -2.43 29.12 -14.71
C TRP A 34 -3.63 28.38 -14.13
N ARG A 35 -4.87 28.80 -14.49
CA ARG A 35 -6.10 28.12 -14.08
C ARG A 35 -6.14 26.67 -14.57
N ARG A 36 -5.71 26.45 -15.81
CA ARG A 36 -5.65 25.11 -16.42
C ARG A 36 -4.69 24.19 -15.67
N ASN A 37 -3.50 24.69 -15.34
CA ASN A 37 -2.51 23.94 -14.58
C ASN A 37 -3.02 23.59 -13.18
N LEU A 38 -3.64 24.54 -12.48
CA LEU A 38 -4.16 24.32 -11.13
C LEU A 38 -5.25 23.23 -11.08
N ILE A 39 -6.16 23.23 -12.07
CA ILE A 39 -7.20 22.18 -12.20
C ILE A 39 -6.58 20.81 -12.49
N ILE A 40 -5.57 20.75 -13.36
CA ILE A 40 -4.88 19.49 -13.70
C ILE A 40 -4.11 18.95 -12.52
N THR A 41 -3.34 19.80 -11.82
CA THR A 41 -2.60 19.39 -10.62
C THR A 41 -3.55 18.83 -9.57
N LEU A 42 -4.70 19.48 -9.34
CA LEU A 42 -5.69 19.00 -8.39
C LEU A 42 -6.31 17.66 -8.83
N ARG A 43 -6.70 17.51 -10.10
CA ARG A 43 -7.23 16.25 -10.64
C ARG A 43 -6.22 15.11 -10.55
N ILE A 44 -4.98 15.36 -10.93
CA ILE A 44 -3.89 14.38 -10.85
C ILE A 44 -3.66 13.98 -9.39
N SER A 45 -3.59 14.94 -8.47
CA SER A 45 -3.40 14.67 -7.04
C SER A 45 -4.50 13.79 -6.47
N LEU A 46 -5.77 14.06 -6.81
CA LEU A 46 -6.91 13.25 -6.36
C LEU A 46 -6.85 11.83 -6.93
N LEU A 47 -6.56 11.70 -8.23
CA LEU A 47 -6.44 10.39 -8.88
C LEU A 47 -5.28 9.56 -8.31
N ILE A 48 -4.14 10.19 -8.04
CA ILE A 48 -3.01 9.52 -7.39
C ILE A 48 -3.41 9.04 -6.00
N CYS A 49 -4.06 9.90 -5.19
CA CYS A 49 -4.52 9.54 -3.85
C CYS A 49 -5.50 8.34 -3.91
N LEU A 50 -6.43 8.35 -4.86
CA LEU A 50 -7.37 7.25 -5.08
C LEU A 50 -6.63 5.95 -5.46
N ILE A 51 -5.68 6.00 -6.39
CA ILE A 51 -4.89 4.84 -6.81
C ILE A 51 -4.08 4.29 -5.64
N LEU A 52 -3.44 5.15 -4.85
CA LEU A 52 -2.67 4.73 -3.68
C LEU A 52 -3.57 4.08 -2.61
N ALA A 53 -4.77 4.61 -2.39
CA ALA A 53 -5.75 4.03 -1.50
C ALA A 53 -6.19 2.64 -1.97
N VAL A 54 -6.46 2.46 -3.28
CA VAL A 54 -6.89 1.17 -3.84
C VAL A 54 -5.74 0.17 -3.96
N ALA A 55 -4.52 0.62 -4.24
CA ALA A 55 -3.34 -0.24 -4.32
C ALA A 55 -2.94 -0.85 -2.96
N GLY A 56 -3.53 -0.34 -1.86
CA GLY A 56 -3.28 -0.82 -0.51
C GLY A 56 -1.83 -0.57 -0.12
N ILE A 57 -1.45 0.72 -0.01
CA ILE A 57 -0.10 1.08 0.42
C ILE A 57 0.12 0.57 1.85
N GLU A 58 1.00 -0.42 2.00
CA GLU A 58 1.34 -0.99 3.29
C GLU A 58 2.77 -0.62 3.64
N PHE A 59 2.92 0.14 4.73
CA PHE A 59 4.22 0.39 5.34
C PHE A 59 4.55 -0.78 6.25
N ARG A 60 5.29 -1.76 5.72
CA ARG A 60 5.73 -2.93 6.49
C ARG A 60 7.07 -2.62 7.14
N PHE A 61 7.07 -2.33 8.43
CA PHE A 61 8.30 -2.20 9.20
C PHE A 61 8.79 -3.59 9.61
N PRO A 62 9.89 -4.12 9.02
CA PRO A 62 10.42 -5.41 9.43
C PRO A 62 11.01 -5.30 10.84
N LEU A 63 10.34 -5.91 11.83
CA LEU A 63 10.88 -6.11 13.16
C LEU A 63 12.00 -7.15 13.06
N HIS A 64 13.24 -6.68 12.93
CA HIS A 64 14.43 -7.53 12.79
C HIS A 64 14.82 -8.28 14.08
N LYS A 65 14.20 -7.95 15.22
CA LYS A 65 14.50 -8.54 16.53
C LYS A 65 13.21 -8.81 17.28
N GLN A 66 12.49 -9.86 16.88
CA GLN A 66 11.39 -10.38 17.67
C GLN A 66 11.96 -11.39 18.67
N SER A 67 12.10 -11.00 19.93
CA SER A 67 12.41 -11.95 21.01
C SER A 67 11.11 -12.62 21.43
N VAL A 68 10.80 -13.78 20.85
CA VAL A 68 9.64 -14.57 21.26
C VAL A 68 10.05 -15.43 22.44
N VAL A 69 9.44 -15.21 23.60
CA VAL A 69 9.59 -16.08 24.77
C VAL A 69 8.36 -16.96 24.85
N PHE A 70 8.53 -18.25 24.58
CA PHE A 70 7.49 -19.23 24.80
C PHE A 70 7.54 -19.68 26.26
N VAL A 71 6.43 -19.50 26.98
CA VAL A 71 6.27 -20.01 28.34
C VAL A 71 5.30 -21.18 28.26
N VAL A 72 5.78 -22.36 28.63
CA VAL A 72 5.02 -23.60 28.61
C VAL A 72 4.77 -24.05 30.04
N ASP A 73 3.54 -24.44 30.33
CA ASP A 73 3.16 -24.99 31.63
C ASP A 73 3.67 -26.44 31.76
N GLY A 74 4.62 -26.65 32.68
CA GLY A 74 5.23 -27.95 32.97
C GLY A 74 4.48 -28.81 33.99
N SER A 75 3.22 -28.50 34.27
CA SER A 75 2.39 -29.29 35.18
C SER A 75 2.22 -30.74 34.70
N ALA A 76 2.14 -31.70 35.64
CA ALA A 76 2.08 -33.15 35.36
C ALA A 76 0.87 -33.59 34.49
N SER A 77 -0.14 -32.72 34.32
CA SER A 77 -1.26 -32.95 33.39
C SER A 77 -0.91 -32.68 31.92
N CYS A 78 0.23 -32.06 31.64
CA CYS A 78 0.62 -31.54 30.33
C CYS A 78 1.82 -32.29 29.72
N GLU A 79 2.15 -33.49 30.22
CA GLU A 79 3.32 -34.30 29.82
C GLU A 79 3.45 -34.46 28.29
N LYS A 80 2.34 -34.66 27.58
CA LYS A 80 2.30 -34.79 26.10
C LYS A 80 2.58 -33.48 25.34
N VAL A 81 2.28 -32.34 25.96
CA VAL A 81 2.52 -31.00 25.40
C VAL A 81 3.96 -30.56 25.65
N ARG A 82 4.60 -31.12 26.69
CA ARG A 82 6.02 -30.87 27.02
C ARG A 82 6.98 -31.43 25.98
N GLU A 83 6.80 -32.68 25.54
CA GLU A 83 7.63 -33.27 24.46
C GLU A 83 7.55 -32.46 23.16
N GLN A 84 6.36 -32.01 22.76
CA GLN A 84 6.18 -31.21 21.53
C GLN A 84 6.74 -29.79 21.64
N ALA A 85 6.91 -29.27 22.85
CA ALA A 85 7.46 -27.94 23.09
C ALA A 85 9.00 -27.93 23.16
N GLU A 86 9.63 -29.06 23.51
CA GLU A 86 11.09 -29.21 23.51
C GLU A 86 11.67 -29.37 22.09
N ASP A 87 10.86 -29.84 21.14
CA ASP A 87 11.21 -30.02 19.72
C ASP A 87 11.12 -28.74 18.86
N PHE A 88 10.65 -27.62 19.44
CA PHE A 88 10.40 -26.33 18.74
C PHE A 88 11.58 -25.36 18.84
#